data_AF-X1M7Z3-F1
#
_entry.id   AF-X1M7Z3-F1
#
_cell.length_a   1.000
_cell.length_b   1.000
_cell.length_c   1.000
_cell.angle_alpha   90.00
_cell.angle_beta   90.00
_cell.angle_gamma   90.00
#
_symmetry.space_group_name_H-M   'P 1'
#
loop_
_entity.id
_entity.type
_entity.pdbx_description
1 polymer ?
#
loop_
_entity_poly.entity_id
_entity_poly.type
_entity_poly.pdbx_seq_one_letter_code
_entity_poly.pdbx_strand_id
1 'polypeptide(L)'
;MYIQRVIRENNLTMVEEVTNYCKAGGGCGGCQAEIEKMIEKIQPDEIKQAPVTVARRAGKLTNIQKIQLIQQTINEQIRPALRAHGGNIELIDVEGNKVVVAFRGMCAQCRLAELTMKDVVEAKLREFVSEELFVEEDKESAQQPHNHRE
;
A
#
# COMPACT_ATOMS: atom_id res chain seq x y z
N MET A 1 -29.65 17.29 18.05
CA MET A 1 -30.48 17.81 16.94
C MET A 1 -30.52 16.79 15.80
N TYR A 2 -31.60 16.74 15.01
CA TYR A 2 -31.78 15.77 13.92
C TYR A 2 -30.63 15.78 12.90
N ILE A 3 -30.18 16.97 12.48
CA ILE A 3 -29.11 17.17 11.50
C ILE A 3 -27.77 16.60 11.99
N GLN A 4 -27.42 16.81 13.26
CA GLN A 4 -26.16 16.31 13.83
C GLN A 4 -26.08 14.78 13.83
N ARG A 5 -27.22 14.12 14.08
CA ARG A 5 -27.32 12.66 14.06
C ARG A 5 -27.17 12.12 12.64
N VAL A 6 -27.84 12.75 11.68
CA VAL A 6 -27.76 12.40 10.25
C VAL A 6 -26.33 12.53 9.73
N ILE A 7 -25.63 13.62 10.06
CA ILE A 7 -24.21 13.83 9.70
C ILE A 7 -23.35 12.68 10.22
N ARG A 8 -23.55 12.28 11.49
CA ARG A 8 -22.76 11.23 12.13
C ARG A 8 -23.09 9.82 11.62
N GLU A 9 -24.35 9.52 11.35
CA GLU A 9 -24.78 8.20 10.89
C GLU A 9 -24.46 7.97 9.41
N ASN A 10 -24.38 9.03 8.60
CA ASN A 10 -24.17 8.93 7.15
C ASN A 10 -22.82 9.50 6.66
N ASN A 11 -21.94 9.94 7.56
CA ASN A 11 -20.63 10.53 7.26
C ASN A 11 -20.69 11.66 6.21
N LEU A 12 -21.71 12.52 6.27
CA LEU A 12 -21.87 13.63 5.33
C LEU A 12 -20.83 14.70 5.65
N THR A 13 -20.01 15.08 4.66
CA THR A 13 -18.86 15.98 4.87
C THR A 13 -19.08 17.37 4.28
N MET A 14 -20.09 17.52 3.43
CA MET A 14 -20.42 18.79 2.81
C MET A 14 -21.80 19.29 3.23
N VAL A 15 -21.93 20.61 3.31
CA VAL A 15 -23.21 21.29 3.59
C VAL A 15 -24.28 20.88 2.58
N GLU A 16 -23.90 20.75 1.30
CA GLU A 16 -24.81 20.36 0.23
C GLU A 16 -25.31 18.91 0.36
N GLU A 17 -24.45 17.99 0.80
CA GLU A 17 -24.85 16.60 1.06
C GLU A 17 -25.86 16.53 2.20
N VAL A 18 -25.67 17.32 3.25
CA VAL A 18 -26.57 17.37 4.41
C VAL A 18 -27.91 17.98 4.05
N THR A 19 -27.94 19.06 3.26
CA THR A 19 -29.20 19.69 2.82
C THR A 19 -29.97 18.80 1.85
N ASN A 20 -29.28 18.10 0.95
CA ASN A 20 -29.88 17.15 0.03
C ASN A 20 -30.44 15.93 0.77
N TYR A 21 -29.66 15.37 1.71
CA TYR A 21 -30.09 14.22 2.52
C TYR A 21 -31.26 14.55 3.45
N CYS A 22 -31.20 15.68 4.14
CA CYS A 22 -32.31 16.14 4.98
C CYS A 22 -33.49 16.68 4.17
N LYS A 23 -33.40 16.69 2.83
CA LYS A 23 -34.38 17.29 1.92
C LYS A 23 -34.77 18.72 2.33
N ALA A 24 -33.81 19.45 2.90
CA ALA A 24 -33.97 20.82 3.37
C ALA A 24 -33.78 21.85 2.24
N GLY A 25 -33.53 21.39 1.00
CA GLY A 25 -33.31 22.19 -0.19
C GLY A 25 -34.59 22.85 -0.71
N GLY A 26 -35.02 23.92 -0.04
CA GLY A 26 -36.11 24.80 -0.45
C GLY A 26 -35.68 26.27 -0.48
N GLY A 27 -34.71 26.61 -1.34
CA GLY A 27 -34.54 27.96 -1.93
C GLY A 27 -34.00 29.12 -1.09
N CYS A 28 -33.97 29.09 0.25
CA CYS A 28 -33.63 30.28 1.04
C CYS A 28 -32.20 30.34 1.62
N GLY A 29 -31.44 29.24 1.63
CA GLY A 29 -30.04 29.20 2.05
C GLY A 29 -29.75 29.53 3.54
N GLY A 30 -30.73 30.02 4.31
CA GLY A 30 -30.52 30.53 5.67
C GLY A 30 -29.96 29.52 6.68
N CYS A 31 -30.18 28.23 6.45
CA CYS A 31 -29.71 27.16 7.34
C CYS A 31 -28.27 26.69 7.01
N GLN A 32 -27.66 27.14 5.91
CA GLN A 32 -26.34 26.65 5.47
C GLN A 32 -25.24 26.98 6.50
N ALA A 33 -25.26 28.20 7.05
CA ALA A 33 -24.27 28.65 8.03
C ALA A 33 -24.35 27.91 9.37
N GLU A 34 -25.53 27.44 9.77
CA GLU A 34 -25.69 26.62 10.97
C GLU A 34 -25.25 25.17 10.73
N ILE A 35 -25.51 24.63 9.54
CA ILE A 35 -25.09 23.29 9.14
C ILE A 35 -23.56 23.19 9.10
N GLU A 36 -22.89 24.19 8.52
CA GLU A 36 -21.43 24.27 8.49
C GLU A 36 -20.83 24.22 9.90
N LYS A 37 -21.35 25.04 10.83
CA LYS A 37 -20.92 25.03 12.24
C LYS A 37 -21.21 23.70 12.94
N MET A 38 -22.28 23.00 12.55
CA MET A 38 -22.58 21.67 13.08
C MET A 38 -21.60 20.61 12.56
N ILE A 39 -21.23 20.65 11.27
CA ILE A 39 -20.22 19.77 10.68
C ILE A 39 -18.88 19.97 11.40
N GLU A 40 -18.45 21.22 11.56
CA GLU A 40 -17.19 21.58 12.24
C GLU A 40 -17.18 21.13 13.72
N LYS A 41 -18.30 21.26 14.43
CA LYS A 41 -18.41 20.84 15.84
C LYS A 41 -18.49 19.32 16.05
N ILE A 42 -19.02 18.58 15.08
CA ILE A 42 -19.17 17.11 15.19
C ILE A 42 -17.90 16.41 14.74
N GLN A 43 -17.14 17.02 13.83
CA GLN A 43 -15.86 16.52 13.36
C GLN A 43 -14.70 17.41 13.87
N PRO A 44 -14.46 17.51 15.19
CA PRO A 44 -13.16 17.96 15.64
C PRO A 44 -12.16 16.84 15.32
N ASP A 45 -11.20 17.15 14.44
CA ASP A 45 -9.89 16.50 14.26
C ASP A 45 -9.61 15.50 13.11
N GLU A 46 -10.46 15.24 12.11
CA GLU A 46 -10.05 14.33 10.99
C GLU A 46 -10.22 14.80 9.54
N ILE A 47 -10.75 16.00 9.25
CA ILE A 47 -10.94 16.40 7.84
C ILE A 47 -10.52 17.85 7.57
N LYS A 48 -9.23 18.13 7.67
CA LYS A 48 -8.56 19.21 6.92
C LYS A 48 -7.23 18.71 6.38
N GLN A 49 -7.28 17.89 5.32
CA GLN A 49 -6.22 17.67 4.32
C GLN A 49 -6.72 16.66 3.26
N ALA A 50 -6.92 17.11 2.02
CA ALA A 50 -7.00 16.22 0.87
C ALA A 50 -5.58 15.91 0.35
N PRO A 51 -5.30 14.77 -0.31
CA PRO A 51 -5.86 13.44 -0.18
C PRO A 51 -4.77 12.51 0.40
N VAL A 52 -4.85 12.17 1.69
CA VAL A 52 -3.89 11.23 2.29
C VAL A 52 -4.60 10.27 3.22
N THR A 53 -4.50 9.00 2.83
CA THR A 53 -4.35 7.83 3.70
C THR A 53 -5.41 7.64 4.77
N VAL A 54 -6.33 6.71 4.47
CA VAL A 54 -7.11 5.99 5.48
C VAL A 54 -6.13 5.26 6.41
N ALA A 55 -5.68 5.94 7.47
CA ALA A 55 -4.98 5.34 8.60
C ALA A 55 -6.00 4.53 9.41
N ARG A 56 -6.37 3.36 8.89
CA ARG A 56 -7.18 2.41 9.62
C ARG A 56 -6.30 1.73 10.68
N ARG A 57 -6.32 2.33 11.89
CA ARG A 57 -6.04 1.76 13.22
C ARG A 57 -4.69 1.07 13.40
N ALA A 58 -3.98 1.48 14.46
CA ALA A 58 -2.87 0.76 15.06
C ALA A 58 -3.25 -0.65 15.53
N GLY A 59 -3.37 -1.57 14.57
CA GLY A 59 -3.44 -3.00 14.76
C GLY A 59 -2.55 -3.61 13.69
N LYS A 60 -1.61 -4.46 14.11
CA LYS A 60 -0.72 -5.31 13.28
C LYS A 60 -1.06 -5.22 11.79
N LEU A 61 -0.20 -4.56 11.01
CA LEU A 61 -0.30 -4.41 9.55
C LEU A 61 -1.02 -5.62 8.95
N THR A 62 -2.21 -5.40 8.38
CA THR A 62 -2.92 -6.49 7.68
C THR A 62 -2.04 -6.99 6.53
N ASN A 63 -2.07 -8.30 6.23
CA ASN A 63 -1.22 -8.88 5.17
C ASN A 63 -1.31 -8.11 3.85
N ILE A 64 -2.46 -7.52 3.53
CA ILE A 64 -2.69 -6.68 2.34
C ILE A 64 -1.81 -5.41 2.35
N GLN A 65 -1.76 -4.68 3.48
CA GLN A 65 -0.93 -3.48 3.59
C GLN A 65 0.57 -3.81 3.51
N LYS A 66 0.97 -4.95 4.10
CA LYS A 66 2.35 -5.44 4.03
C LYS A 66 2.74 -5.75 2.59
N ILE A 67 1.89 -6.45 1.83
CA ILE A 67 2.11 -6.74 0.41
C ILE A 67 2.23 -5.47 -0.42
N GLN A 68 1.34 -4.50 -0.22
CA GLN A 68 1.39 -3.22 -0.93
C GLN A 68 2.71 -2.49 -0.68
N LEU A 69 3.16 -2.45 0.58
CA LEU A 69 4.42 -1.81 0.94
C LEU A 69 5.62 -2.55 0.30
N ILE A 70 5.63 -3.89 0.36
CA ILE A 70 6.66 -4.72 -0.31
C ILE A 70 6.70 -4.40 -1.81
N GLN A 71 5.55 -4.39 -2.49
CA GLN A 71 5.49 -4.08 -3.92
C GLN A 71 5.99 -2.66 -4.21
N GLN A 72 5.63 -1.68 -3.39
CA GLN A 72 6.07 -0.30 -3.58
C GLN A 72 7.59 -0.20 -3.38
N THR A 73 8.13 -0.77 -2.31
CA THR A 73 9.58 -0.81 -2.05
C THR A 73 10.33 -1.48 -3.19
N ILE A 74 9.83 -2.62 -3.69
CA ILE A 74 10.42 -3.30 -4.85
C ILE A 74 10.42 -2.38 -6.07
N ASN A 75 9.32 -1.68 -6.35
CA ASN A 75 9.21 -0.83 -7.53
C ASN A 75 10.06 0.44 -7.47
N GLU A 76 10.09 1.10 -6.31
CA GLU A 76 10.73 2.41 -6.15
C GLU A 76 12.23 2.30 -5.84
N GLN A 77 12.64 1.28 -5.08
CA GLN A 77 14.03 1.14 -4.61
C GLN A 77 14.79 0.06 -5.36
N ILE A 78 14.16 -1.11 -5.58
CA ILE A 78 14.88 -2.31 -6.05
C ILE A 78 14.93 -2.37 -7.58
N ARG A 79 13.80 -2.18 -8.27
CA ARG A 79 13.73 -2.21 -9.73
C ARG A 79 14.67 -1.22 -10.42
N PRO A 80 14.81 0.05 -10.01
CA PRO A 80 15.76 0.95 -10.67
C PRO A 80 17.21 0.49 -10.48
N ALA A 81 17.57 -0.02 -9.30
CA ALA A 81 18.91 -0.58 -9.05
C ALA A 81 19.17 -1.81 -9.93
N LEU A 82 18.22 -2.74 -10.02
CA LEU A 82 18.36 -3.94 -10.85
C LEU A 82 18.37 -3.64 -12.36
N ARG A 83 17.58 -2.67 -12.81
CA ARG A 83 17.61 -2.22 -14.21
C ARG A 83 18.94 -1.62 -14.60
N ALA A 84 19.63 -0.92 -13.68
CA ALA A 84 20.99 -0.43 -13.93
C ALA A 84 21.98 -1.59 -14.20
N HIS A 85 21.71 -2.77 -13.63
CA HIS A 85 22.48 -4.00 -13.86
C HIS A 85 21.94 -4.87 -15.02
N GLY A 86 20.93 -4.41 -15.76
CA GLY A 86 20.33 -5.18 -16.86
C GLY A 86 19.42 -6.34 -16.42
N GLY A 87 18.95 -6.32 -15.18
CA GLY A 87 18.03 -7.30 -14.61
C GLY A 87 16.67 -6.72 -14.24
N ASN A 88 15.78 -7.61 -13.84
CA ASN A 88 14.47 -7.26 -13.30
C ASN A 88 14.09 -8.23 -12.15
N ILE A 89 13.13 -7.84 -11.34
CA ILE A 89 12.58 -8.64 -10.23
C ILE A 89 11.06 -8.59 -10.30
N GLU A 90 10.44 -9.72 -9.98
CA GLU A 90 9.00 -9.87 -9.83
C GLU A 90 8.68 -10.44 -8.46
N LEU A 91 7.66 -9.89 -7.81
CA LEU A 91 7.10 -10.47 -6.59
C LEU A 91 6.14 -11.59 -7.00
N ILE A 92 6.38 -12.81 -6.52
CA ILE A 92 5.54 -13.98 -6.80
C ILE A 92 4.49 -14.14 -5.71
N ASP A 93 4.93 -14.21 -4.46
CA ASP A 93 4.04 -14.43 -3.33
C ASP A 93 4.58 -13.83 -2.02
N VAL A 94 3.69 -13.65 -1.04
CA VAL A 94 4.03 -13.19 0.31
C VAL A 94 3.25 -14.01 1.34
N GLU A 95 3.95 -14.92 2.01
CA GLU A 95 3.39 -15.77 3.06
C GLU A 95 3.84 -15.28 4.44
N GLY A 96 3.09 -14.34 5.02
CA GLY A 96 3.31 -13.81 6.37
C GLY A 96 4.61 -13.01 6.51
N ASN A 97 5.73 -13.72 6.71
CA ASN A 97 7.09 -13.16 6.76
C ASN A 97 7.99 -13.63 5.61
N LYS A 98 7.54 -14.62 4.83
CA LYS A 98 8.24 -15.10 3.63
C LYS A 98 7.86 -14.24 2.44
N VAL A 99 8.84 -13.75 1.69
CA VAL A 99 8.63 -13.02 0.43
C VAL A 99 9.26 -13.83 -0.68
N VAL A 100 8.43 -14.38 -1.57
CA VAL A 100 8.89 -15.16 -2.73
C VAL A 100 9.02 -14.23 -3.93
N VAL A 101 10.22 -14.16 -4.49
CA VAL A 101 10.54 -13.32 -5.65
C VAL A 101 11.13 -14.15 -6.78
N ALA A 102 10.94 -13.69 -8.01
CA ALA A 102 11.60 -14.25 -9.18
C ALA A 102 12.48 -13.17 -9.82
N PHE A 103 13.77 -13.47 -9.97
CA PHE A 103 14.66 -12.64 -10.75
C PHE A 103 14.47 -12.93 -12.25
N ARG A 104 14.51 -11.88 -13.06
CA ARG A 104 14.33 -11.94 -14.52
C ARG A 104 15.51 -11.25 -15.22
N GLY A 105 15.79 -11.65 -16.46
CA GLY A 105 16.85 -11.07 -17.29
C GLY A 105 18.26 -11.53 -16.88
N MET A 106 19.25 -10.64 -16.94
CA MET A 106 20.64 -10.99 -16.63
C MET A 106 20.84 -11.47 -15.19
N CYS A 107 20.00 -11.02 -14.25
CA CYS A 107 20.06 -11.46 -12.86
C CYS A 107 19.73 -12.96 -12.68
N ALA A 108 18.92 -13.55 -13.55
CA ALA A 108 18.58 -14.98 -13.47
C ALA A 108 19.70 -15.91 -13.98
N GLN A 109 20.65 -15.40 -14.76
CA GLN A 109 21.72 -16.21 -15.38
C GLN A 109 23.04 -16.13 -14.62
N CYS A 110 23.19 -15.19 -13.69
CA CYS A 110 24.43 -14.96 -12.97
C CYS A 110 24.40 -15.61 -11.59
N ARG A 111 24.77 -16.91 -11.52
CA ARG A 111 24.82 -17.69 -10.25
C ARG A 111 25.67 -17.07 -9.15
N LEU A 112 26.63 -16.20 -9.50
CA LEU A 112 27.47 -15.51 -8.52
C LEU A 112 26.82 -14.21 -7.99
N ALA A 113 26.01 -13.55 -8.82
CA ALA A 113 25.30 -12.33 -8.45
C ALA A 113 23.94 -12.61 -7.78
N GLU A 114 23.39 -13.80 -7.96
CA GLU A 114 22.12 -14.21 -7.36
C GLU A 114 22.14 -14.10 -5.83
N LEU A 115 23.21 -14.61 -5.19
CA LEU A 115 23.35 -14.57 -3.73
C LEU A 115 23.45 -13.14 -3.19
N THR A 116 24.31 -12.32 -3.81
CA THR A 116 24.53 -10.94 -3.37
C THR A 116 23.33 -10.04 -3.62
N MET A 117 22.63 -10.23 -4.75
CA MET A 117 21.42 -9.45 -5.05
C MET A 117 20.27 -9.84 -4.13
N LYS A 118 20.11 -11.12 -3.82
CA LYS A 118 19.13 -11.59 -2.84
C LYS A 118 19.36 -10.93 -1.47
N ASP A 119 20.60 -10.91 -0.98
CA ASP A 119 20.95 -10.30 0.30
C ASP A 119 20.65 -8.79 0.32
N VAL A 120 20.92 -8.08 -0.78
CA VAL A 120 20.62 -6.64 -0.91
C VAL A 120 19.10 -6.39 -0.90
N VAL A 121 18.33 -7.21 -1.64
CA VAL A 121 16.86 -7.13 -1.68
C VAL A 121 16.26 -7.42 -0.31
N GLU A 122 16.76 -8.44 0.38
CA GLU A 122 16.34 -8.80 1.73
C GLU A 122 16.63 -7.68 2.74
N ALA A 123 17.85 -7.13 2.72
CA ALA A 123 18.22 -6.02 3.60
C ALA A 123 17.32 -4.79 3.40
N LYS A 124 16.99 -4.46 2.14
CA LYS A 124 16.08 -3.34 1.82
C LYS A 124 14.65 -3.61 2.28
N LEU A 125 14.13 -4.83 2.07
CA LEU A 125 12.78 -5.17 2.54
C LEU A 125 12.69 -5.16 4.07
N ARG A 126 13.76 -5.58 4.77
CA ARG A 126 13.84 -5.48 6.24
C ARG A 126 13.83 -4.05 6.74
N GLU A 127 14.58 -3.17 6.07
CA GLU A 127 14.71 -1.75 6.42
C GLU A 127 13.38 -0.98 6.24
N PHE A 128 12.65 -1.26 5.15
CA PHE A 128 11.46 -0.48 4.78
C PHE A 128 10.12 -1.08 5.23
N VAL A 129 10.05 -2.39 5.46
CA VAL A 129 8.79 -3.08 5.73
C VAL A 129 8.77 -3.68 7.13
N SER A 130 9.65 -4.65 7.42
CA SER A 130 9.73 -5.33 8.72
C SER A 130 11.01 -6.18 8.80
N GLU A 131 11.73 -6.10 9.91
CA GLU A 131 12.99 -6.84 10.13
C GLU A 131 12.82 -8.37 10.11
N GLU A 132 11.62 -8.87 10.37
CA GLU A 132 11.30 -10.31 10.39
C GLU A 132 11.14 -10.92 8.98
N LEU A 133 11.22 -10.11 7.92
CA LEU A 133 11.05 -10.59 6.55
C LEU A 133 12.28 -11.36 6.07
N PHE A 134 12.02 -12.42 5.31
CA PHE A 134 13.04 -13.16 4.59
C PHE A 134 12.64 -13.32 3.13
N VAL A 135 13.63 -13.22 2.26
CA VAL A 135 13.42 -13.31 0.82
C VAL A 135 13.79 -14.71 0.37
N GLU A 136 12.96 -15.33 -0.44
CA GLU A 136 13.25 -16.58 -1.11
C GLU A 136 13.08 -16.41 -2.61
N GLU A 137 14.02 -16.96 -3.37
CA GLU A 137 13.88 -17.00 -4.82
C GLU A 137 13.10 -18.24 -5.21
N ASP A 138 12.10 -18.08 -6.07
CA ASP A 138 11.40 -19.20 -6.69
C ASP A 138 12.31 -19.87 -7.74
N LYS A 139 13.07 -20.88 -7.30
CA LYS A 139 14.03 -21.63 -8.13
C LYS A 139 13.40 -22.75 -8.95
N GLU A 140 12.09 -22.94 -8.90
CA GLU A 140 11.42 -24.09 -9.52
C GLU A 140 11.54 -24.08 -11.06
N SER A 141 11.92 -22.94 -11.66
CA SER A 141 12.24 -22.83 -13.10
C SER A 141 13.74 -22.92 -13.45
N ALA A 142 14.67 -23.04 -12.49
CA ALA A 142 16.12 -23.05 -12.74
C ALA A 142 16.77 -24.44 -12.66
N GLN A 143 16.02 -25.48 -12.27
CA GLN A 143 16.53 -26.85 -12.21
C GLN A 143 16.36 -27.56 -13.56
N GLN A 144 17.06 -27.12 -14.59
CA GLN A 144 17.50 -28.05 -15.63
C GLN A 144 19.02 -28.11 -15.59
N PRO A 145 19.61 -29.14 -14.97
CA PRO A 145 21.05 -29.36 -15.06
C PRO A 145 21.37 -29.65 -16.53
N HIS A 146 22.01 -28.69 -17.20
CA HIS A 146 22.61 -28.95 -18.50
C HIS A 146 23.68 -30.01 -18.30
N ASN A 147 23.31 -31.25 -18.61
CA ASN A 147 24.19 -32.40 -18.66
C ASN A 147 25.19 -32.17 -19.81
N HIS A 148 26.39 -31.67 -19.50
CA HIS A 148 27.46 -31.61 -20.47
C HIS A 148 28.05 -33.03 -20.58
N ARG A 149 27.55 -33.76 -21.57
CA ARG A 149 28.06 -35.07 -21.95
C ARG A 149 29.21 -34.88 -22.94
N GLU A 150 30.40 -35.26 -22.45
CA GLU A 150 31.60 -35.82 -23.11
C GLU A 150 31.96 -35.34 -24.53
#